data_AF-T1GHZ4-F1
#
_entry.id   AF-T1GHZ4-F1
#
_cell.length_a   1.000
_cell.length_b   1.000
_cell.length_c   1.000
_cell.angle_alpha   90.00
_cell.angle_beta   90.00
_cell.angle_gamma   90.00
#
_symmetry.space_group_name_H-M   'P 1'
#
loop_
_entity.id
_entity.type
_entity.pdbx_description
1 polymer ?
#
loop_
_entity_poly.entity_id
_entity_poly.type
_entity_poly.pdbx_seq_one_letter_code
_entity_poly.pdbx_strand_id
1 'polypeptide(L)'
;MMILKIICLIIFPAYANVISKDRISDECGLSEALKSEIQSYQPIVDRIAHEILNGKFKGETYNSLQHFTDKFGPRLAGSKNLENAIDFMLTEFENQGLENVHAEKAEVTHWIRGVEKASVLTPFE
;
A
#
# COMPACT_ATOMS: atom_id res chain seq x y z
N MET A 1 43.22 -33.04 -1.10
CA MET A 1 41.97 -32.35 -0.72
C MET A 1 41.33 -31.63 -1.92
N MET A 2 41.18 -32.32 -3.07
CA MET A 2 40.49 -31.80 -4.28
C MET A 2 39.61 -32.85 -4.97
N ILE A 3 39.60 -34.10 -4.49
CA ILE A 3 38.85 -35.21 -5.11
C ILE A 3 37.44 -35.36 -4.51
N LEU A 4 37.17 -34.74 -3.35
CA LEU A 4 35.88 -34.85 -2.65
C LEU A 4 34.80 -33.85 -3.12
N LYS A 5 35.12 -32.93 -4.05
CA LYS A 5 34.13 -31.97 -4.60
C LYS A 5 33.40 -32.50 -5.85
N ILE A 6 33.86 -33.60 -6.45
CA ILE A 6 33.31 -34.13 -7.71
C ILE A 6 32.16 -35.12 -7.47
N ILE A 7 32.05 -35.70 -6.27
CA ILE A 7 31.05 -36.73 -5.94
C ILE A 7 29.68 -36.15 -5.60
N CYS A 8 29.58 -34.85 -5.26
CA CYS A 8 28.31 -34.23 -4.87
C CYS A 8 27.41 -33.81 -6.05
N LEU A 9 27.83 -34.03 -7.30
CA LEU A 9 27.12 -33.63 -8.52
C LEU A 9 26.29 -34.75 -9.17
N ILE A 10 26.23 -35.95 -8.59
CA ILE A 10 25.67 -37.15 -9.27
C ILE A 10 24.55 -37.85 -8.46
N ILE A 11 24.12 -37.34 -7.29
CA ILE A 11 23.12 -38.03 -6.45
C ILE A 11 21.96 -37.13 -5.95
N PHE A 12 21.62 -36.06 -6.67
CA PHE A 12 20.31 -35.43 -6.51
C PHE A 12 19.67 -35.09 -7.88
N PRO A 13 19.36 -36.10 -8.72
CA PRO A 13 18.40 -35.90 -9.78
C PRO A 13 16.98 -36.03 -9.21
N ALA A 14 16.11 -35.11 -9.63
CA ALA A 14 14.67 -35.11 -9.39
C ALA A 14 14.24 -34.89 -7.93
N TYR A 15 13.65 -33.74 -7.66
CA TYR A 15 12.24 -33.59 -7.26
C TYR A 15 12.06 -32.21 -6.64
N ALA A 16 11.99 -31.21 -7.51
CA ALA A 16 11.02 -30.16 -7.36
C ALA A 16 10.68 -29.75 -8.80
N ASN A 17 9.60 -30.34 -9.33
CA ASN A 17 8.88 -29.69 -10.40
C ASN A 17 8.59 -28.29 -9.87
N VAL A 18 9.30 -27.29 -10.39
CA VAL A 18 8.96 -25.90 -10.16
C VAL A 18 7.52 -25.79 -10.66
N ILE A 19 6.65 -25.53 -9.69
CA ILE A 19 5.24 -25.16 -9.78
C ILE A 19 4.89 -24.86 -11.23
N SER A 20 4.06 -25.72 -11.82
CA SER A 20 3.37 -25.43 -13.07
C SER A 20 2.90 -24.00 -12.96
N LYS A 21 3.48 -23.09 -13.77
CA LYS A 21 2.96 -21.74 -13.95
C LYS A 21 1.50 -21.95 -14.24
N ASP A 22 0.65 -21.76 -13.22
CA ASP A 22 -0.78 -21.86 -13.39
C ASP A 22 -1.05 -20.91 -14.54
N ARG A 23 -1.58 -21.49 -15.61
CA ARG A 23 -1.93 -20.78 -16.83
C ARG A 23 -3.12 -19.89 -16.46
N ILE A 24 -2.86 -18.81 -15.72
CA ILE A 24 -3.59 -17.59 -15.97
C ILE A 24 -3.30 -17.33 -17.44
N SER A 25 -4.33 -17.47 -18.27
CA SER A 25 -4.24 -17.07 -19.66
C SER A 25 -3.80 -15.60 -19.65
N ASP A 26 -2.51 -15.38 -19.88
CA ASP A 26 -1.87 -14.08 -20.13
C ASP A 26 -2.39 -13.44 -21.44
N GLU A 27 -3.56 -13.84 -21.93
CA GLU A 27 -4.28 -13.12 -22.97
C GLU A 27 -5.01 -11.96 -22.32
N CYS A 28 -4.36 -10.81 -22.37
CA CYS A 28 -5.03 -9.52 -22.30
C CYS A 28 -6.13 -9.51 -23.37
N GLY A 29 -7.36 -9.84 -22.98
CA GLY A 29 -8.56 -9.90 -23.83
C GLY A 29 -9.06 -8.53 -24.31
N LEU A 30 -8.19 -7.53 -24.30
CA LEU A 30 -8.46 -6.21 -24.84
C LEU A 30 -8.24 -6.22 -26.35
N SER A 31 -9.00 -5.38 -27.07
CA SER A 31 -8.77 -5.17 -28.49
C SER A 31 -7.40 -4.53 -28.72
N GLU A 32 -6.77 -4.82 -29.87
CA GLU A 32 -5.49 -4.21 -30.24
C GLU A 32 -5.57 -2.67 -30.29
N ALA A 33 -6.73 -2.14 -30.71
CA ALA A 33 -6.98 -0.70 -30.69
C ALA A 33 -6.90 -0.12 -29.27
N LEU A 34 -7.54 -0.77 -28.28
CA LEU A 34 -7.51 -0.33 -26.90
C LEU A 34 -6.12 -0.49 -26.27
N LYS A 35 -5.39 -1.56 -26.62
CA LYS A 35 -3.99 -1.73 -26.19
C LYS A 35 -3.11 -0.60 -26.70
N SER A 36 -3.25 -0.23 -27.97
CA SER A 36 -2.49 0.88 -28.58
C SER A 36 -2.85 2.21 -27.94
N GLU A 37 -4.13 2.46 -27.63
CA GLU A 37 -4.56 3.66 -26.92
C GLU A 37 -3.91 3.74 -25.54
N ILE A 38 -3.97 2.66 -24.74
CA ILE A 38 -3.37 2.61 -23.40
C ILE A 38 -1.86 2.86 -23.46
N GLN A 39 -1.16 2.20 -24.39
CA GLN A 39 0.28 2.39 -24.58
C GLN A 39 0.64 3.83 -24.97
N SER A 40 -0.25 4.54 -25.68
CA SER A 40 0.00 5.93 -26.07
C SER A 40 0.13 6.89 -24.87
N TYR A 41 -0.44 6.54 -23.71
CA TYR A 41 -0.33 7.35 -22.49
C TYR A 41 1.01 7.17 -21.76
N GLN A 42 1.87 6.23 -22.16
CA GLN A 42 3.12 5.92 -21.46
C GLN A 42 4.00 7.14 -21.17
N PRO A 43 4.20 8.10 -22.10
CA PRO A 43 5.02 9.28 -21.81
C PRO A 43 4.45 10.17 -20.70
N ILE A 44 3.12 10.22 -20.56
CA ILE A 44 2.45 10.97 -19.50
C ILE A 44 2.64 10.26 -18.16
N VAL A 45 2.46 8.94 -18.14
CA VAL A 45 2.68 8.10 -16.95
C VAL A 45 4.12 8.23 -16.46
N ASP A 46 5.10 8.14 -17.37
CA ASP A 46 6.52 8.26 -17.05
C ASP A 46 6.83 9.64 -16.46
N ARG A 47 6.24 10.70 -17.01
CA ARG A 47 6.38 12.06 -16.46
C ARG A 47 5.82 12.17 -15.05
N ILE A 48 4.61 11.65 -14.81
CA ILE A 48 3.99 11.68 -13.47
C ILE A 48 4.85 10.89 -12.47
N ALA A 49 5.30 9.69 -12.85
CA ALA A 49 6.15 8.86 -12.02
C ALA A 49 7.50 9.55 -11.73
N HIS A 50 8.09 10.20 -12.73
CA HIS A 50 9.30 10.98 -12.55
C HIS A 50 9.10 12.11 -11.52
N GLU A 51 8.04 12.90 -11.64
CA GLU A 51 7.76 14.01 -10.71
C GLU A 51 7.60 13.57 -9.26
N ILE A 52 7.01 12.39 -9.03
CA ILE A 52 6.79 11.82 -7.69
C ILE A 52 8.07 11.17 -7.13
N LEU A 53 8.84 10.47 -7.96
CA LEU A 53 10.00 9.69 -7.49
C LEU A 53 11.30 10.50 -7.45
N ASN A 54 11.49 11.39 -8.42
CA ASN A 54 12.75 12.08 -8.68
C ASN A 54 12.62 13.59 -8.90
N GLY A 55 11.43 14.08 -9.23
CA GLY A 55 11.17 15.49 -9.51
C GLY A 55 10.69 16.27 -8.30
N LYS A 56 9.80 17.22 -8.55
CA LYS A 56 9.41 18.25 -7.57
C LYS A 56 8.76 17.69 -6.31
N PHE A 57 8.06 16.56 -6.40
CA PHE A 57 7.27 16.00 -5.31
C PHE A 57 7.96 14.84 -4.57
N LYS A 58 9.26 14.65 -4.81
CA LYS A 58 10.03 13.58 -4.20
C LYS A 58 9.96 13.65 -2.67
N GLY A 59 9.39 12.60 -2.07
CA GLY A 59 9.28 12.46 -0.61
C GLY A 59 8.09 13.17 0.02
N GLU A 60 7.35 13.99 -0.73
CA GLU A 60 6.20 14.75 -0.21
C GLU A 60 5.11 13.83 0.35
N THR A 61 4.82 12.71 -0.32
CA THR A 61 3.84 11.71 0.17
C THR A 61 4.23 11.17 1.54
N TYR A 62 5.51 10.89 1.77
CA TYR A 62 5.99 10.38 3.05
C TYR A 62 5.91 11.47 4.12
N ASN A 63 6.37 12.69 3.82
CA ASN A 63 6.34 13.81 4.76
C ASN A 63 4.92 14.19 5.17
N SER A 64 4.00 14.25 4.20
CA SER A 64 2.58 14.52 4.43
C SER A 64 1.95 13.43 5.30
N LEU A 65 2.20 12.15 4.96
CA LEU A 65 1.70 11.03 5.76
C LEU A 65 2.26 11.04 7.18
N GLN A 66 3.59 11.24 7.33
CA GLN A 66 4.25 11.31 8.62
C GLN A 66 3.65 12.44 9.47
N HIS A 67 3.52 13.65 8.91
CA HIS A 67 2.93 14.78 9.63
C HIS A 67 1.49 14.47 10.06
N PHE A 68 0.69 13.88 9.17
CA PHE A 68 -0.69 13.51 9.47
C PHE A 68 -0.78 12.42 10.55
N THR A 69 0.09 11.41 10.51
CA THR A 69 0.11 10.34 11.52
C THR A 69 0.63 10.81 12.86
N ASP A 70 1.66 11.65 12.89
CA ASP A 70 2.26 12.18 14.12
C ASP A 70 1.32 13.17 14.81
N LYS A 71 0.60 13.99 14.02
CA LYS A 71 -0.35 14.98 14.53
C LYS A 71 -1.59 14.37 15.17
N PHE A 72 -2.15 13.32 14.56
CA PHE A 72 -3.43 12.76 15.00
C PHE A 72 -3.33 11.37 15.63
N GLY A 73 -2.43 10.50 15.20
CA GLY A 73 -2.35 9.13 15.74
C GLY A 73 -3.65 8.31 15.53
N PRO A 74 -4.14 7.54 16.53
CA PRO A 74 -5.35 6.72 16.38
C PRO A 74 -6.64 7.53 16.13
N ARG A 75 -7.38 7.17 15.07
CA ARG A 75 -8.59 7.89 14.60
C ARG A 75 -9.75 6.93 14.33
N LEU A 76 -10.29 6.34 15.39
CA LEU A 76 -11.42 5.41 15.27
C LEU A 76 -12.68 6.12 14.74
N ALA A 77 -13.51 5.41 13.99
CA ALA A 77 -14.80 5.90 13.50
C ALA A 77 -15.67 6.53 14.61
N GLY A 78 -16.21 7.71 14.33
CA GLY A 78 -17.02 8.50 15.27
C GLY A 78 -16.23 9.16 16.42
N SER A 79 -14.91 9.00 16.50
CA SER A 79 -14.11 9.70 17.51
C SER A 79 -13.90 11.17 17.18
N LYS A 80 -13.79 12.04 18.20
CA LYS A 80 -13.50 13.47 17.98
C LYS A 80 -12.18 13.70 17.23
N ASN A 81 -11.21 12.82 17.43
CA ASN A 81 -9.91 12.92 16.76
C ASN A 81 -9.99 12.59 15.26
N LEU A 82 -10.92 11.72 14.86
CA LEU A 82 -11.23 11.51 13.44
C LEU A 82 -11.81 12.78 12.82
N GLU A 83 -12.78 13.43 13.47
CA GLU A 83 -13.38 14.68 12.96
C GLU A 83 -12.33 15.77 12.77
N ASN A 84 -11.45 15.98 13.76
CA ASN A 84 -10.37 16.97 13.65
C ASN A 84 -9.39 16.65 12.50
N ALA A 85 -9.18 15.36 12.21
CA ALA A 85 -8.32 14.93 11.11
C ALA A 85 -8.99 15.12 9.74
N ILE A 86 -10.31 14.93 9.65
CA ILE A 86 -11.10 15.25 8.46
C ILE A 86 -11.01 16.75 8.16
N ASP A 87 -11.28 17.61 9.15
CA ASP A 87 -11.19 19.06 9.01
C ASP A 87 -9.81 19.50 8.50
N PHE A 88 -8.75 18.90 9.06
CA PHE A 88 -7.38 19.16 8.61
C PHE A 88 -7.15 18.75 7.16
N MET A 89 -7.60 17.56 6.75
CA MET A 89 -7.42 17.11 5.37
C MET A 89 -8.19 17.97 4.37
N LEU A 90 -9.38 18.47 4.73
CA LEU A 90 -10.12 19.42 3.89
C LEU A 90 -9.30 20.69 3.66
N THR A 91 -8.73 21.28 4.73
CA THR A 91 -7.85 22.45 4.62
C THR A 91 -6.61 22.15 3.78
N GLU A 92 -5.95 21.01 3.96
CA GLU A 92 -4.78 20.62 3.16
C GLU A 92 -5.12 20.46 1.67
N PHE A 93 -6.28 19.89 1.35
CA PHE A 93 -6.75 19.74 -0.04
C PHE A 93 -7.08 21.09 -0.68
N GLU A 94 -7.74 21.98 0.04
CA GLU A 94 -8.00 23.36 -0.41
C GLU A 94 -6.68 24.12 -0.65
N ASN A 95 -5.72 24.01 0.26
CA ASN A 95 -4.41 24.64 0.15
C ASN A 95 -3.58 24.11 -1.05
N GLN A 96 -3.80 22.85 -1.43
CA GLN A 96 -3.20 22.24 -2.61
C GLN A 96 -3.92 22.61 -3.91
N GLY A 97 -5.02 23.36 -3.84
CA GLY A 97 -5.78 23.83 -5.00
C GLY A 97 -6.61 22.74 -5.66
N LEU A 98 -7.01 21.70 -4.92
CA LEU A 98 -7.94 20.70 -5.43
C LEU A 98 -9.33 21.30 -5.63
N GLU A 99 -9.99 20.86 -6.70
CA GLU A 99 -11.35 21.28 -7.00
C GLU A 99 -12.37 20.42 -6.24
N ASN A 100 -13.53 21.01 -5.91
CA ASN A 100 -14.66 20.31 -5.29
C ASN A 100 -14.36 19.62 -3.94
N VAL A 101 -13.58 20.26 -3.06
CA VAL A 101 -13.27 19.75 -1.72
C VAL A 101 -14.48 19.89 -0.79
N HIS A 102 -14.99 18.78 -0.28
CA HIS A 102 -16.06 18.74 0.72
C HIS A 102 -16.06 17.40 1.46
N ALA A 103 -16.68 17.37 2.64
CA ALA A 103 -16.94 16.13 3.37
C ALA A 103 -18.37 15.63 3.10
N GLU A 104 -18.52 14.31 3.07
CA GLU A 104 -19.81 13.63 2.99
C GLU A 104 -20.13 12.95 4.32
N LYS A 105 -21.40 12.98 4.71
CA LYS A 105 -21.85 12.36 5.96
C LYS A 105 -21.87 10.83 5.81
N ALA A 106 -21.22 10.13 6.73
CA ALA A 106 -21.30 8.68 6.86
C ALA A 106 -21.90 8.30 8.24
N GLU A 107 -22.92 7.44 8.24
CA GLU A 107 -23.49 6.88 9.47
C GLU A 107 -22.63 5.69 9.93
N VAL A 108 -22.13 5.75 11.17
CA VAL A 108 -21.25 4.72 11.74
C VAL A 108 -21.66 4.41 13.17
N THR A 109 -21.32 3.20 13.63
CA THR A 109 -21.42 2.86 15.04
C THR A 109 -20.27 3.51 15.82
N HIS A 110 -20.55 4.02 17.01
CA HIS A 110 -19.56 4.69 17.84
C HIS A 110 -19.11 3.80 19.00
N TRP A 111 -17.91 3.21 18.88
CA TRP A 111 -17.33 2.39 19.94
C TRP A 111 -16.35 3.20 20.78
N ILE A 112 -16.56 3.19 22.10
CA ILE A 112 -15.68 3.82 23.08
C ILE A 112 -15.00 2.72 23.88
N ARG A 113 -13.66 2.68 23.85
CA ARG A 113 -12.88 1.71 24.60
C ARG A 113 -13.09 1.93 26.10
N GLY A 114 -13.44 0.85 26.81
CA GLY A 114 -13.48 0.82 28.27
C GLY A 114 -12.12 0.52 28.90
N VAL A 115 -12.12 0.13 30.17
CA VAL A 115 -10.92 -0.40 30.82
C VAL A 115 -10.75 -1.86 30.46
N GLU A 116 -9.61 -2.20 29.86
CA GLU A 116 -9.24 -3.58 29.52
C GLU A 116 -8.10 -4.03 30.41
N LYS A 117 -8.24 -5.22 31.01
CA LYS A 117 -7.21 -5.86 31.82
C LYS A 117 -7.23 -7.34 31.52
N ALA A 118 -6.06 -7.91 31.29
CA ALA A 118 -5.85 -9.34 31.19
C ALA A 118 -4.67 -9.72 32.08
N SER A 119 -4.68 -10.94 32.58
CA SER A 119 -3.56 -11.51 33.32
C SER A 119 -3.42 -12.95 32.86
N VAL A 120 -2.18 -13.39 32.66
CA VAL A 120 -1.88 -14.82 32.57
C VAL A 120 -2.36 -15.46 33.87
N LEU A 121 -2.78 -16.72 33.86
CA LEU A 121 -3.20 -17.41 35.09
C LEU A 121 -2.27 -18.60 35.39
N THR A 122 -1.87 -19.34 34.37
CA THR A 122 -0.86 -20.42 34.47
C THR A 122 -0.29 -20.80 33.09
N PRO A 123 0.95 -21.33 33.05
CA PRO A 123 1.94 -21.28 34.12
C PRO A 123 2.58 -19.88 34.19
N PHE A 124 2.95 -19.48 35.40
CA PHE A 124 3.91 -18.40 35.63
C PHE A 124 5.21 -19.06 36.08
N GLU A 125 6.36 -18.67 35.50
CA GLU A 125 7.66 -19.02 36.08
C GLU A 125 8.03 -18.05 37.22
#